data_AF-A0A6N6VU50-F1
#
_entry.id   AF-A0A6N6VU50-F1
#
_cell.length_a   1.000
_cell.length_b   1.000
_cell.length_c   1.000
_cell.angle_alpha   90.00
_cell.angle_beta   90.00
_cell.angle_gamma   90.00
#
_symmetry.space_group_name_H-M   'P 1'
#
loop_
_entity.id
_entity.type
_entity.pdbx_description
1 polymer ?
#
loop_
_entity_poly.entity_id
_entity_poly.type
_entity_poly.pdbx_seq_one_letter_code
_entity_poly.pdbx_strand_id
1 'polypeptide(L)'
;MKIKIFIHIILFFTAFNNIFITNHKLYANETERKIPKFVYRSSPSKPEDKFKNGFVRDRSLSTDLGSHISGDSGDTTAFISTTSNQDYARQFATSYAMGWWYVREFFVYEIIPQSNFVDLAETYSRTLTNSTTSTELRTALENSHDTFTRESEYSALYEIRPETIISATRFEFDSVSRQFLQRETIENNVTRIDRNNPQIEPSLHENNFPLGTFRSMQIQFDHVSSGFACYVAPSSSSMRKKRNTGNSNYICPISGKNVFEEVESPDNILSDNKFKLQIKVFNDKLYCLTPKNGDYIYIDYCENSSQWNYTDFGQIITLINDGKNDQYYCLTAPINDNNYNYIKIKICDLNLKEQKWNLIPHDNSNYLITSFDNKYLNSYNNYYLYLDNNFDSSKTIQVLNYNEIKKSRPMIQFSLDTSVNGKYSIYLSSGKSMYIGSPSKILNYYNAHNNILFSNYGYDNIESQVCYYSSLIKKGGSSSDWVNAEYCSSNKFQNKEFVWILNKNSFFNYFITDIGENALRFDNIILSSNRYYAYTAYTYWHDNSSFLNKFKFSLPEKTYANYYSKGKNLSQKERLKNAYNGIKKYYYKYHFE
;
A
#
# COMPACT_ATOMS: atom_id res chain seq x y z
N MET A 1 6.91 14.62 -59.06
CA MET A 1 7.96 14.64 -58.01
C MET A 1 7.37 14.44 -56.60
N LYS A 2 6.65 13.34 -56.32
CA LYS A 2 6.08 13.06 -54.98
C LYS A 2 5.93 11.57 -54.61
N ILE A 3 6.55 10.64 -55.36
CA ILE A 3 6.46 9.19 -55.08
C ILE A 3 7.79 8.60 -54.61
N LYS A 4 8.94 9.15 -55.03
CA LYS A 4 10.26 8.63 -54.62
C LYS A 4 10.62 8.90 -53.15
N ILE A 5 10.11 9.97 -52.54
CA ILE A 5 10.38 10.32 -51.14
C ILE A 5 9.61 9.40 -50.17
N PHE A 6 8.41 8.95 -50.55
CA PHE A 6 7.59 8.08 -49.70
C PHE A 6 8.15 6.65 -49.61
N ILE A 7 8.74 6.15 -50.71
CA ILE A 7 9.37 4.83 -50.76
C ILE A 7 10.68 4.79 -49.94
N HIS A 8 11.45 5.90 -49.92
CA HIS A 8 12.65 5.98 -49.08
C HIS A 8 12.34 6.01 -47.59
N ILE A 9 11.25 6.66 -47.17
CA ILE A 9 10.85 6.70 -45.75
C ILE A 9 10.33 5.33 -45.27
N ILE A 10 9.60 4.59 -46.12
CA ILE A 10 9.12 3.25 -45.79
C ILE A 10 10.28 2.25 -45.71
N LEU A 11 11.25 2.31 -46.63
CA LEU A 11 12.43 1.44 -46.59
C LEU A 11 13.35 1.73 -45.39
N PHE A 12 13.45 3.00 -44.96
CA PHE A 12 14.20 3.37 -43.75
C PHE A 12 13.54 2.83 -42.47
N PHE A 13 12.19 2.82 -42.41
CA PHE A 13 11.45 2.27 -41.28
C PHE A 13 11.44 0.73 -41.22
N THR A 14 11.54 0.04 -42.36
CA THR A 14 11.68 -1.43 -42.40
C THR A 14 13.12 -1.91 -42.14
N ALA A 15 14.13 -1.08 -42.44
CA ALA A 15 15.52 -1.40 -42.15
C ALA A 15 15.88 -1.18 -40.66
N PHE A 16 15.32 -0.15 -40.01
CA PHE A 16 15.57 0.11 -38.58
C PHE A 16 14.82 -0.82 -37.62
N ASN A 17 13.70 -1.42 -38.04
CA ASN A 17 12.98 -2.41 -37.22
C ASN A 17 13.58 -3.83 -37.27
N ASN A 18 14.61 -4.07 -38.09
CA ASN A 18 15.26 -5.38 -38.18
C ASN A 18 16.61 -5.47 -37.43
N ILE A 19 17.03 -4.43 -36.71
CA ILE A 19 18.34 -4.39 -36.03
C ILE A 19 18.26 -4.54 -34.49
N PHE A 20 17.06 -4.58 -33.89
CA PHE A 20 16.93 -4.71 -32.43
C PHE A 20 15.85 -5.69 -31.96
N ILE A 21 15.73 -6.87 -32.59
CA ILE A 21 15.12 -8.04 -31.93
C ILE A 21 15.84 -9.31 -32.39
N THR A 22 17.11 -9.47 -32.00
CA THR A 22 17.66 -10.81 -31.73
C THR A 22 17.44 -11.10 -30.26
N ASN A 23 16.18 -11.27 -29.87
CA ASN A 23 15.87 -12.11 -28.72
C ASN A 23 16.32 -13.52 -29.09
N HIS A 24 17.58 -13.85 -28.79
CA HIS A 24 17.98 -15.24 -28.64
C HIS A 24 17.15 -15.80 -27.49
N LYS A 25 15.94 -16.29 -27.81
CA LYS A 25 15.35 -17.36 -27.03
C LYS A 25 16.27 -18.57 -27.22
N LEU A 26 17.25 -18.68 -26.34
CA LEU A 26 18.00 -19.90 -26.11
C LEU A 26 17.00 -20.91 -25.52
N TYR A 27 16.21 -21.53 -26.40
CA TYR A 27 15.53 -22.76 -26.05
C TYR A 27 16.62 -23.83 -25.93
N ALA A 28 16.79 -24.37 -24.74
CA ALA A 28 17.61 -25.56 -24.55
C ALA A 28 16.98 -26.70 -25.36
N ASN A 29 17.75 -27.27 -26.28
CA ASN A 29 17.38 -28.47 -27.01
C ASN A 29 16.98 -29.58 -26.03
N GLU A 30 15.80 -30.17 -26.25
CA GLU A 30 15.38 -31.41 -25.62
C GLU A 30 16.28 -32.56 -26.12
N THR A 31 17.30 -32.90 -25.34
CA THR A 31 18.08 -34.15 -25.46
C THR A 31 18.52 -34.51 -24.06
N GLU A 32 18.15 -35.72 -23.59
CA GLU A 32 18.51 -36.38 -22.33
C GLU A 32 19.11 -35.44 -21.26
N ARG A 33 18.24 -34.88 -20.41
CA ARG A 33 18.66 -33.95 -19.36
C ARG A 33 19.58 -34.65 -18.36
N LYS A 34 20.88 -34.40 -18.51
CA LYS A 34 21.94 -34.83 -17.60
C LYS A 34 21.87 -33.97 -16.32
N ILE A 35 21.96 -34.62 -15.16
CA ILE A 35 22.10 -33.93 -13.86
C ILE A 35 23.20 -32.87 -13.99
N PRO A 36 22.92 -31.59 -13.66
CA PRO A 36 23.90 -30.54 -13.85
C PRO A 36 25.10 -30.78 -12.94
N LYS A 37 26.30 -30.57 -13.48
CA LYS A 37 27.54 -30.68 -12.70
C LYS A 37 27.56 -29.68 -11.55
N PHE A 38 27.03 -28.49 -11.80
CA PHE A 38 26.93 -27.41 -10.82
C PHE A 38 25.59 -26.68 -10.94
N VAL A 39 25.13 -26.17 -9.80
CA VAL A 39 24.06 -25.19 -9.69
C VAL A 39 24.58 -23.94 -8.99
N TYR A 40 23.90 -22.83 -9.18
CA TYR A 40 24.34 -21.51 -8.80
C TYR A 40 23.32 -20.83 -7.89
N ARG A 41 23.82 -20.21 -6.82
CA ARG A 41 23.01 -19.42 -5.89
C ARG A 41 23.66 -18.07 -5.64
N SER A 42 22.89 -17.01 -5.76
CA SER A 42 23.37 -15.67 -5.41
C SER A 42 23.06 -15.34 -3.95
N SER A 43 23.98 -14.65 -3.27
CA SER A 43 23.77 -14.18 -1.89
C SER A 43 24.68 -13.01 -1.55
N PRO A 44 24.22 -12.03 -0.74
CA PRO A 44 25.09 -10.99 -0.19
C PRO A 44 25.96 -11.50 0.98
N SER A 45 25.68 -12.70 1.51
CA SER A 45 26.51 -13.30 2.55
C SER A 45 27.91 -13.57 2.01
N LYS A 46 28.93 -13.28 2.83
CA LYS A 46 30.31 -13.46 2.43
C LYS A 46 30.74 -14.93 2.41
N PRO A 47 31.72 -15.30 1.55
CA PRO A 47 32.16 -16.68 1.41
C PRO A 47 32.69 -17.29 2.70
N GLU A 48 33.32 -16.52 3.61
CA GLU A 48 33.88 -17.08 4.85
C GLU A 48 32.81 -17.74 5.74
N ASP A 49 31.58 -17.21 5.72
CA ASP A 49 30.46 -17.80 6.45
C ASP A 49 29.89 -19.03 5.72
N LYS A 50 29.63 -18.89 4.41
CA LYS A 50 28.97 -19.95 3.63
C LYS A 50 29.85 -21.15 3.38
N PHE A 51 31.16 -20.95 3.23
CA PHE A 51 32.13 -22.03 3.16
C PHE A 51 32.25 -22.80 4.49
N LYS A 52 31.93 -22.19 5.63
CA LYS A 52 31.98 -22.88 6.92
C LYS A 52 30.65 -23.55 7.29
N ASN A 53 29.53 -22.90 7.00
CA ASN A 53 28.22 -23.25 7.55
C ASN A 53 27.21 -23.72 6.48
N GLY A 54 27.51 -23.53 5.20
CA GLY A 54 26.58 -23.82 4.11
C GLY A 54 25.36 -22.88 4.10
N PHE A 55 24.30 -23.32 3.43
CA PHE A 55 22.98 -22.69 3.48
C PHE A 55 22.03 -23.59 4.26
N VAL A 56 21.29 -23.06 5.23
CA VAL A 56 20.42 -23.86 6.11
C VAL A 56 19.06 -23.19 6.30
N ARG A 57 18.00 -24.01 6.28
CA ARG A 57 16.61 -23.70 6.60
C ARG A 57 16.15 -24.58 7.77
N ASP A 58 15.16 -24.11 8.51
CA ASP A 58 14.56 -24.87 9.60
C ASP A 58 13.77 -26.07 9.04
N ARG A 59 13.92 -27.23 9.67
CA ARG A 59 13.25 -28.48 9.28
C ARG A 59 11.76 -28.50 9.61
N SER A 60 11.28 -27.56 10.42
CA SER A 60 9.86 -27.37 10.74
C SER A 60 9.08 -26.61 9.67
N LEU A 61 9.77 -26.04 8.67
CA LEU A 61 9.15 -25.28 7.59
C LEU A 61 8.46 -26.18 6.56
N SER A 62 7.53 -25.61 5.80
CA SER A 62 6.73 -26.34 4.81
C SER A 62 7.61 -26.96 3.73
N THR A 63 7.35 -28.22 3.38
CA THR A 63 7.98 -28.91 2.24
C THR A 63 7.12 -28.83 0.98
N ASP A 64 6.20 -27.86 0.91
CA ASP A 64 5.32 -27.62 -0.22
C ASP A 64 6.03 -26.84 -1.34
N LEU A 65 6.38 -27.54 -2.43
CA LEU A 65 7.16 -26.98 -3.53
C LEU A 65 6.38 -25.93 -4.36
N GLY A 66 5.08 -26.12 -4.52
CA GLY A 66 4.21 -25.19 -5.23
C GLY A 66 4.12 -23.86 -4.48
N SER A 67 4.04 -23.92 -3.15
CA SER A 67 4.10 -22.74 -2.28
C SER A 67 5.47 -22.04 -2.33
N HIS A 68 6.56 -22.81 -2.42
CA HIS A 68 7.91 -22.26 -2.55
C HIS A 68 8.06 -21.37 -3.80
N ILE A 69 7.62 -21.89 -4.94
CA ILE A 69 7.72 -21.21 -6.23
C ILE A 69 6.70 -20.09 -6.38
N SER A 70 5.56 -20.19 -5.70
CA SER A 70 4.52 -19.14 -5.70
C SER A 70 4.90 -17.87 -4.93
N GLY A 71 6.16 -17.73 -4.48
CA GLY A 71 6.69 -16.50 -3.92
C GLY A 71 6.94 -16.51 -2.41
N ASP A 72 7.48 -17.62 -1.88
CA ASP A 72 7.83 -17.83 -0.45
C ASP A 72 8.04 -16.57 0.43
N SER A 73 9.18 -15.88 0.52
CA SER A 73 9.73 -15.02 1.60
C SER A 73 10.80 -15.72 2.39
N GLY A 74 11.08 -16.98 2.07
CA GLY A 74 12.14 -17.79 2.67
C GLY A 74 11.83 -18.33 4.06
N ASP A 75 10.83 -17.81 4.76
CA ASP A 75 10.57 -18.21 6.14
C ASP A 75 9.39 -19.19 6.23
N THR A 76 8.78 -19.55 5.09
CA THR A 76 7.61 -20.43 5.07
C THR A 76 7.92 -21.80 4.51
N THR A 77 8.93 -21.94 3.64
CA THR A 77 9.32 -23.23 3.08
C THR A 77 10.74 -23.66 3.44
N ALA A 78 10.93 -24.97 3.48
CA ALA A 78 12.20 -25.62 3.77
C ALA A 78 13.18 -25.59 2.59
N PHE A 79 12.82 -24.99 1.46
CA PHE A 79 13.61 -25.03 0.23
C PHE A 79 14.61 -23.87 0.11
N ILE A 80 15.72 -24.16 -0.56
CA ILE A 80 16.79 -23.23 -0.91
C ILE A 80 16.92 -23.21 -2.43
N SER A 81 16.53 -22.10 -3.05
CA SER A 81 16.52 -21.95 -4.52
C SER A 81 17.94 -21.87 -5.09
N THR A 82 18.19 -22.61 -6.17
CA THR A 82 19.41 -22.54 -6.99
C THR A 82 19.03 -22.67 -8.46
N THR A 83 19.89 -22.26 -9.39
CA THR A 83 19.66 -22.40 -10.84
C THR A 83 20.84 -23.09 -11.51
N SER A 84 20.63 -23.87 -12.57
CA SER A 84 21.76 -24.36 -13.38
C SER A 84 22.37 -23.29 -14.30
N ASN A 85 21.83 -22.06 -14.32
CA ASN A 85 22.30 -20.97 -15.18
C ASN A 85 23.03 -19.88 -14.38
N GLN A 86 24.36 -19.83 -14.51
CA GLN A 86 25.20 -18.85 -13.81
C GLN A 86 24.91 -17.40 -14.22
N ASP A 87 24.68 -17.14 -15.52
CA ASP A 87 24.36 -15.81 -16.01
C ASP A 87 23.02 -15.32 -15.46
N TYR A 88 22.04 -16.22 -15.35
CA TYR A 88 20.76 -15.93 -14.71
C TYR A 88 20.95 -15.54 -13.24
N ALA A 89 21.70 -16.33 -12.47
CA ALA A 89 22.02 -16.04 -11.08
C ALA A 89 22.70 -14.66 -10.91
N ARG A 90 23.63 -14.30 -11.80
CA ARG A 90 24.31 -12.99 -11.81
C ARG A 90 23.34 -11.85 -12.14
N GLN A 91 22.62 -11.95 -13.26
CA GLN A 91 21.71 -10.89 -13.72
C GLN A 91 20.66 -10.61 -12.66
N PHE A 92 20.12 -11.66 -12.05
CA PHE A 92 19.16 -11.56 -10.97
C PHE A 92 19.74 -10.83 -9.75
N ALA A 93 20.90 -11.27 -9.25
CA ALA A 93 21.53 -10.66 -8.09
C ALA A 93 21.84 -9.18 -8.29
N THR A 94 22.20 -8.79 -9.51
CA THR A 94 22.43 -7.39 -9.89
C THR A 94 21.19 -6.53 -9.66
N SER A 95 20.00 -7.01 -10.01
CA SER A 95 18.73 -6.30 -9.79
C SER A 95 18.38 -6.16 -8.31
N TYR A 96 18.77 -7.12 -7.47
CA TYR A 96 18.44 -7.14 -6.04
C TYR A 96 19.46 -6.41 -5.17
N ALA A 97 20.73 -6.39 -5.58
CA ALA A 97 21.81 -5.77 -4.81
C ALA A 97 21.60 -4.25 -4.60
N MET A 98 21.17 -3.52 -5.64
CA MET A 98 20.91 -2.07 -5.53
C MET A 98 19.58 -1.72 -4.87
N GLY A 99 18.57 -2.59 -5.01
CA GLY A 99 17.21 -2.27 -4.60
C GLY A 99 16.82 -2.83 -3.24
N TRP A 100 17.17 -4.09 -2.97
CA TRP A 100 16.56 -4.88 -1.88
C TRP A 100 17.59 -5.24 -0.81
N TRP A 101 18.77 -5.72 -1.22
CA TRP A 101 19.84 -6.04 -0.28
C TRP A 101 20.58 -4.79 0.19
N TYR A 102 20.56 -3.71 -0.60
CA TYR A 102 21.31 -2.47 -0.35
C TYR A 102 22.80 -2.72 -0.08
N VAL A 103 23.42 -3.62 -0.84
CA VAL A 103 24.82 -4.01 -0.69
C VAL A 103 25.67 -3.48 -1.83
N ARG A 104 26.93 -3.17 -1.52
CA ARG A 104 27.94 -2.79 -2.53
C ARG A 104 28.59 -3.99 -3.21
N GLU A 105 28.45 -5.19 -2.66
CA GLU A 105 28.96 -6.43 -3.22
C GLU A 105 28.00 -7.58 -2.98
N PHE A 106 27.99 -8.57 -3.88
CA PHE A 106 27.30 -9.85 -3.71
C PHE A 106 28.14 -10.98 -4.29
N PHE A 107 27.76 -12.21 -3.99
CA PHE A 107 28.49 -13.41 -4.41
C PHE A 107 27.57 -14.38 -5.15
N VAL A 108 28.09 -14.99 -6.22
CA VAL A 108 27.45 -16.13 -6.90
C VAL A 108 28.22 -17.39 -6.51
N TYR A 109 27.56 -18.27 -5.76
CA TYR A 109 28.10 -19.52 -5.26
C TYR A 109 27.90 -20.64 -6.28
N GLU A 110 28.96 -21.39 -6.54
CA GLU A 110 28.95 -22.59 -7.37
C GLU A 110 28.87 -23.83 -6.49
N ILE A 111 27.89 -24.69 -6.72
CA ILE A 111 27.46 -25.74 -5.80
C ILE A 111 27.28 -27.06 -6.56
N ILE A 112 27.78 -28.17 -6.02
CA ILE A 112 27.48 -29.51 -6.54
C ILE A 112 26.13 -29.97 -5.96
N PRO A 113 25.09 -30.22 -6.78
CA PRO A 113 23.80 -30.66 -6.27
C PRO A 113 23.89 -32.07 -5.67
N GLN A 114 23.09 -32.33 -4.63
CA GLN A 114 23.02 -33.61 -3.93
C GLN A 114 21.58 -34.17 -3.94
N SER A 115 21.39 -35.38 -3.44
CA SER A 115 20.10 -36.10 -3.42
C SER A 115 18.94 -35.39 -2.72
N ASN A 116 19.17 -34.27 -2.04
CA ASN A 116 18.12 -33.40 -1.49
C ASN A 116 17.68 -32.27 -2.43
N PHE A 117 18.23 -32.17 -3.64
CA PHE A 117 17.83 -31.19 -4.65
C PHE A 117 16.71 -31.74 -5.54
N VAL A 118 15.62 -31.00 -5.65
CA VAL A 118 14.49 -31.36 -6.51
C VAL A 118 14.57 -30.59 -7.82
N ASP A 119 14.51 -31.29 -8.96
CA ASP A 119 14.34 -30.64 -10.27
C ASP A 119 12.89 -30.16 -10.42
N LEU A 120 12.74 -28.84 -10.46
CA LEU A 120 11.42 -28.22 -10.50
C LEU A 120 10.70 -28.45 -11.83
N ALA A 121 11.43 -28.33 -12.93
CA ALA A 121 10.86 -28.46 -14.27
C ALA A 121 10.41 -29.91 -14.53
N GLU A 122 11.17 -30.87 -14.03
CA GLU A 122 10.82 -32.29 -14.11
C GLU A 122 9.61 -32.62 -13.23
N THR A 123 9.60 -32.12 -11.99
CA THR A 123 8.47 -32.29 -11.06
C THR A 123 7.17 -31.69 -11.62
N TYR A 124 7.27 -30.51 -12.22
CA TYR A 124 6.17 -29.85 -12.93
C TYR A 124 5.68 -30.69 -14.12
N SER A 125 6.60 -31.11 -15.00
CA SER A 125 6.25 -31.86 -16.22
C SER A 125 5.58 -33.21 -15.90
N ARG A 126 6.07 -33.91 -14.87
CA ARG A 126 5.45 -35.13 -14.35
C ARG A 126 4.05 -34.88 -13.81
N THR A 127 3.88 -33.81 -13.01
CA THR A 127 2.58 -33.43 -12.45
C THR A 127 1.58 -33.08 -13.55
N LEU A 128 2.01 -32.32 -14.56
CA LEU A 128 1.19 -31.99 -15.73
C LEU A 128 0.77 -33.24 -16.51
N THR A 129 1.70 -34.16 -16.75
CA THR A 129 1.42 -35.42 -17.45
C THR A 129 0.43 -36.30 -16.68
N ASN A 130 0.53 -36.34 -15.35
CA ASN A 130 -0.34 -37.14 -14.50
C ASN A 130 -1.73 -36.50 -14.26
N SER A 131 -1.93 -35.22 -14.62
CA SER A 131 -3.18 -34.47 -14.40
C SER A 131 -4.30 -34.77 -15.41
N THR A 132 -4.32 -35.97 -16.00
CA THR A 132 -5.19 -36.34 -17.14
C THR A 132 -6.70 -36.27 -16.85
N THR A 133 -7.11 -36.35 -15.58
CA THR A 133 -8.52 -36.41 -15.18
C THR A 133 -9.13 -35.06 -14.76
N SER A 134 -8.30 -34.03 -14.56
CA SER A 134 -8.77 -32.70 -14.14
C SER A 134 -8.37 -31.64 -15.18
N THR A 135 -9.31 -31.33 -16.08
CA THR A 135 -9.12 -30.30 -17.11
C THR A 135 -8.77 -28.94 -16.49
N GLU A 136 -9.39 -28.58 -15.36
CA GLU A 136 -9.12 -27.31 -14.68
C GLU A 136 -7.71 -27.21 -14.12
N LEU A 137 -7.21 -28.30 -13.50
CA LEU A 137 -5.84 -28.35 -12.97
C LEU A 137 -4.82 -28.31 -14.10
N ARG A 138 -5.07 -29.08 -15.17
CA ARG A 138 -4.20 -29.14 -16.34
C ARG A 138 -4.07 -27.76 -17.00
N THR A 139 -5.19 -27.09 -17.30
CA THR A 139 -5.17 -25.75 -17.89
C THR A 139 -4.47 -24.73 -16.97
N ALA A 140 -4.62 -24.85 -15.65
CA ALA A 140 -3.95 -23.98 -14.70
C ALA A 140 -2.43 -24.17 -14.68
N LEU A 141 -1.96 -25.43 -14.75
CA LEU A 141 -0.55 -25.77 -14.87
C LEU A 141 0.02 -25.28 -16.20
N GLU A 142 -0.67 -25.55 -17.32
CA GLU A 142 -0.28 -25.07 -18.67
C GLU A 142 -0.12 -23.54 -18.71
N ASN A 143 -1.04 -22.80 -18.08
CA ASN A 143 -0.95 -21.33 -17.97
C ASN A 143 0.19 -20.82 -17.07
N SER A 144 0.77 -21.69 -16.24
CA SER A 144 1.86 -21.36 -15.30
C SER A 144 3.19 -21.98 -15.73
N HIS A 145 3.31 -22.47 -16.97
CA HIS A 145 4.49 -23.16 -17.49
C HIS A 145 5.79 -22.38 -17.23
N ASP A 146 5.81 -21.08 -17.55
CA ASP A 146 7.01 -20.26 -17.44
C ASP A 146 7.44 -20.04 -15.99
N THR A 147 6.50 -20.05 -15.04
CA THR A 147 6.79 -19.93 -13.60
C THR A 147 7.64 -21.09 -13.09
N PHE A 148 7.43 -22.30 -13.61
CA PHE A 148 8.13 -23.51 -13.15
C PHE A 148 9.37 -23.86 -13.98
N THR A 149 9.50 -23.33 -15.19
CA THR A 149 10.53 -23.79 -16.15
C THR A 149 11.56 -22.75 -16.52
N ARG A 150 11.24 -21.44 -16.45
CA ARG A 150 12.11 -20.35 -16.93
C ARG A 150 13.46 -20.29 -16.19
N GLU A 151 13.46 -20.65 -14.92
CA GLU A 151 14.58 -20.36 -14.01
C GLU A 151 15.61 -21.50 -13.96
N SER A 152 15.31 -22.63 -14.63
CA SER A 152 16.07 -23.88 -14.51
C SER A 152 16.42 -24.19 -13.05
N GLU A 153 15.41 -24.08 -12.18
CA GLU A 153 15.56 -24.13 -10.73
C GLU A 153 15.74 -25.57 -10.24
N TYR A 154 16.73 -25.75 -9.36
CA TYR A 154 16.95 -26.94 -8.56
C TYR A 154 16.86 -26.55 -7.08
N SER A 155 15.77 -26.91 -6.42
CA SER A 155 15.50 -26.46 -5.04
C SER A 155 16.06 -27.46 -4.04
N ALA A 156 17.02 -27.05 -3.21
CA ALA A 156 17.59 -27.91 -2.17
C ALA A 156 16.69 -27.95 -0.93
N LEU A 157 16.37 -29.13 -0.41
CA LEU A 157 15.58 -29.27 0.81
C LEU A 157 16.45 -29.17 2.06
N TYR A 158 16.08 -28.29 2.99
CA TYR A 158 16.68 -27.99 4.29
C TYR A 158 18.08 -27.40 4.28
N GLU A 159 19.04 -28.00 3.57
CA GLU A 159 20.45 -27.60 3.66
C GLU A 159 21.20 -27.74 2.34
N ILE A 160 22.17 -26.87 2.13
CA ILE A 160 23.27 -27.03 1.17
C ILE A 160 24.52 -27.10 2.01
N ARG A 161 25.15 -28.27 2.05
CA ARG A 161 26.30 -28.51 2.93
C ARG A 161 27.54 -27.76 2.44
N PRO A 162 28.35 -27.19 3.35
CA PRO A 162 29.49 -26.36 2.97
C PRO A 162 30.50 -27.09 2.07
N GLU A 163 30.72 -28.40 2.25
CA GLU A 163 31.61 -29.19 1.39
C GLU A 163 31.15 -29.28 -0.07
N THR A 164 29.87 -29.04 -0.36
CA THR A 164 29.33 -29.03 -1.74
C THR A 164 29.55 -27.71 -2.46
N ILE A 165 29.89 -26.65 -1.73
CA ILE A 165 30.14 -25.32 -2.26
C ILE A 165 31.59 -25.27 -2.73
N ILE A 166 31.79 -25.04 -4.03
CA ILE A 166 33.10 -25.08 -4.68
C ILE A 166 33.78 -23.73 -4.62
N SER A 167 33.07 -22.69 -5.08
CA SER A 167 33.62 -21.35 -5.19
C SER A 167 32.54 -20.29 -5.03
N ALA A 168 32.97 -19.04 -4.84
CA ALA A 168 32.11 -17.87 -4.80
C ALA A 168 32.71 -16.75 -5.65
N THR A 169 32.01 -16.33 -6.71
CA THR A 169 32.43 -15.20 -7.54
C THR A 169 31.88 -13.90 -6.97
N ARG A 170 32.77 -12.96 -6.62
CA ARG A 170 32.43 -11.63 -6.11
C ARG A 170 32.07 -10.68 -7.25
N PHE A 171 30.94 -10.01 -7.09
CA PHE A 171 30.50 -8.89 -7.91
C PHE A 171 30.42 -7.64 -7.04
N GLU A 172 31.05 -6.56 -7.47
CA GLU A 172 31.12 -5.31 -6.71
C GLU A 172 30.61 -4.14 -7.55
N PHE A 173 29.85 -3.25 -6.91
CA PHE A 173 29.30 -2.07 -7.55
C PHE A 173 30.39 -1.07 -7.89
N ASP A 174 30.57 -0.82 -9.19
CA ASP A 174 31.47 0.21 -9.67
C ASP A 174 30.73 1.54 -9.87
N SER A 175 31.15 2.55 -9.11
CA SER A 175 30.52 3.87 -9.14
C SER A 175 30.68 4.60 -10.48
N VAL A 176 31.69 4.22 -11.28
CA VAL A 176 31.98 4.84 -12.59
C VAL A 176 31.05 4.28 -13.67
N SER A 177 31.03 2.96 -13.85
CA SER A 177 30.14 2.30 -14.81
C SER A 177 28.69 2.19 -14.34
N ARG A 178 28.41 2.44 -13.05
CA ARG A 178 27.12 2.23 -12.37
C ARG A 178 26.60 0.80 -12.54
N GLN A 179 27.51 -0.17 -12.60
CA GLN A 179 27.20 -1.58 -12.81
C GLN A 179 27.96 -2.44 -11.80
N PHE A 180 27.44 -3.63 -11.53
CA PHE A 180 28.19 -4.64 -10.78
C PHE A 180 29.19 -5.33 -11.70
N LEU A 181 30.47 -5.20 -11.38
CA LEU A 181 31.55 -5.83 -12.11
C LEU A 181 32.05 -7.05 -11.36
N GLN A 182 32.31 -8.13 -12.10
CA GLN A 182 33.01 -9.29 -11.56
C GLN A 182 34.41 -8.89 -11.12
N ARG A 183 34.80 -9.25 -9.89
CA ARG A 183 36.12 -8.92 -9.33
C ARG A 183 37.03 -10.14 -9.27
N GLU A 184 36.61 -11.16 -8.52
CA GLU A 184 37.40 -12.34 -8.27
C GLU A 184 36.51 -13.56 -8.01
N THR A 185 37.06 -14.75 -8.20
CA THR A 185 36.44 -16.01 -7.77
C THR A 185 37.26 -16.58 -6.62
N ILE A 186 36.60 -16.83 -5.50
CA ILE A 186 37.20 -17.31 -4.26
C ILE A 186 36.88 -18.79 -4.15
N GLU A 187 37.89 -19.66 -4.12
CA GLU A 187 37.73 -21.11 -3.95
C GLU A 187 37.51 -21.47 -2.47
N ASN A 188 36.66 -22.47 -2.22
CA ASN A 188 36.34 -22.93 -0.86
C ASN A 188 37.45 -23.80 -0.28
N ASN A 189 38.48 -23.16 0.27
CA ASN A 189 39.56 -23.85 0.98
C ASN A 189 39.24 -24.11 2.48
N VAL A 190 38.00 -23.82 2.93
CA VAL A 190 37.60 -24.03 4.33
C VAL A 190 37.18 -25.47 4.57
N THR A 191 36.42 -26.05 3.64
CA THR A 191 35.93 -27.44 3.73
C THR A 191 36.44 -28.33 2.61
N ARG A 192 37.25 -27.79 1.69
CA ARG A 192 37.85 -28.54 0.58
C ARG A 192 39.37 -28.35 0.59
N ILE A 193 40.10 -29.39 0.20
CA ILE A 193 41.56 -29.34 0.03
C ILE A 193 41.89 -28.67 -1.31
N ASP A 194 41.09 -28.99 -2.32
CA ASP A 194 41.12 -28.40 -3.65
C ASP A 194 39.72 -28.44 -4.28
N ARG A 195 39.59 -27.88 -5.49
CA ARG A 195 38.31 -27.82 -6.21
C ARG A 195 37.65 -29.19 -6.41
N ASN A 196 38.42 -30.28 -6.50
CA ASN A 196 37.96 -31.64 -6.77
C ASN A 196 37.93 -32.54 -5.53
N ASN A 197 38.39 -32.08 -4.37
CA ASN A 197 38.54 -32.90 -3.15
C ASN A 197 37.86 -32.25 -1.92
N PRO A 198 36.80 -32.86 -1.33
CA PRO A 198 36.31 -34.21 -1.58
C PRO A 198 35.65 -34.37 -2.95
N GLN A 199 35.81 -35.56 -3.53
CA GLN A 199 35.07 -35.97 -4.73
C GLN A 199 33.61 -36.17 -4.34
N ILE A 200 32.74 -35.30 -4.84
CA ILE A 200 31.30 -35.35 -4.62
C ILE A 200 30.67 -35.48 -6.01
N GLU A 201 29.95 -36.56 -6.23
CA GLU A 201 29.21 -36.76 -7.47
C GLU A 201 27.87 -36.01 -7.45
N PRO A 202 27.53 -35.24 -8.50
CA PRO A 202 26.23 -34.60 -8.62
C PRO A 202 25.10 -35.63 -8.56
N SER A 203 24.10 -35.38 -7.72
CA SER A 203 22.89 -36.18 -7.62
C SER A 203 21.67 -35.30 -7.39
N LEU A 204 20.48 -35.82 -7.65
CA LEU A 204 19.20 -35.16 -7.40
C LEU A 204 18.30 -36.09 -6.58
N HIS A 205 17.28 -35.52 -5.98
CA HIS A 205 16.17 -36.26 -5.40
C HIS A 205 15.50 -37.10 -6.50
N GLU A 206 15.01 -38.28 -6.13
CA GLU A 206 14.22 -39.10 -7.05
C GLU A 206 13.03 -38.27 -7.57
N ASN A 207 12.67 -38.43 -8.85
CA ASN A 207 11.53 -37.72 -9.46
C ASN A 207 10.18 -38.29 -8.99
N ASN A 208 9.99 -38.37 -7.68
CA ASN A 208 8.76 -38.71 -7.00
C ASN A 208 8.28 -37.56 -6.08
N PHE A 209 9.08 -36.51 -5.86
CA PHE A 209 8.75 -35.40 -4.98
C PHE A 209 7.48 -34.65 -5.43
N PRO A 210 6.42 -34.52 -4.59
CA PRO A 210 5.16 -33.93 -5.02
C PRO A 210 5.28 -32.42 -5.26
N LEU A 211 4.58 -31.91 -6.27
CA LEU A 211 4.51 -30.45 -6.50
C LEU A 211 3.85 -29.72 -5.32
N GLY A 212 2.96 -30.36 -4.55
CA GLY A 212 2.31 -29.72 -3.39
C GLY A 212 1.07 -28.90 -3.76
N THR A 213 0.75 -27.89 -2.95
CA THR A 213 -0.47 -27.09 -3.09
C THR A 213 -0.37 -26.15 -4.28
N PHE A 214 -1.33 -26.29 -5.19
CA PHE A 214 -1.50 -25.40 -6.33
C PHE A 214 -2.96 -24.92 -6.37
N ARG A 215 -3.14 -23.59 -6.25
CA ARG A 215 -4.39 -22.80 -6.11
C ARG A 215 -4.93 -22.59 -4.70
N SER A 216 -4.49 -21.47 -4.11
CA SER A 216 -5.40 -20.37 -3.75
C SER A 216 -4.66 -19.02 -3.67
N MET A 217 -4.14 -18.48 -4.80
CA MET A 217 -3.73 -17.06 -4.93
C MET A 217 -3.43 -16.58 -6.35
N GLN A 218 -3.43 -15.25 -6.48
CA GLN A 218 -3.32 -14.38 -7.65
C GLN A 218 -1.89 -14.36 -8.22
N ILE A 219 -1.72 -14.71 -9.51
CA ILE A 219 -0.45 -14.54 -10.22
C ILE A 219 -0.36 -13.09 -10.71
N GLN A 220 0.51 -12.29 -10.08
CA GLN A 220 1.35 -11.32 -10.78
C GLN A 220 2.71 -11.29 -10.11
N PHE A 221 3.61 -12.11 -10.64
CA PHE A 221 5.05 -11.90 -10.53
C PHE A 221 5.66 -12.14 -11.90
N ASP A 222 6.13 -11.07 -12.54
CA ASP A 222 6.96 -11.20 -13.75
C ASP A 222 8.39 -11.68 -13.41
N HIS A 223 8.77 -11.87 -12.13
CA HIS A 223 10.14 -12.24 -11.73
C HIS A 223 10.24 -13.11 -10.44
N VAL A 224 10.98 -14.23 -10.54
CA VAL A 224 11.78 -15.06 -9.58
C VAL A 224 11.21 -15.50 -8.23
N SER A 225 11.48 -16.77 -7.89
CA SER A 225 11.19 -17.35 -6.57
C SER A 225 11.95 -16.61 -5.45
N SER A 226 11.21 -16.12 -4.46
CA SER A 226 11.74 -15.38 -3.30
C SER A 226 12.79 -16.15 -2.48
N GLY A 227 12.82 -17.49 -2.57
CA GLY A 227 13.86 -18.33 -1.96
C GLY A 227 15.27 -18.04 -2.48
N PHE A 228 15.38 -17.46 -3.68
CA PHE A 228 16.64 -17.01 -4.29
C PHE A 228 17.17 -15.71 -3.68
N ALA A 229 16.31 -14.87 -3.10
CA ALA A 229 16.65 -13.51 -2.66
C ALA A 229 16.79 -13.34 -1.12
N CYS A 230 16.52 -14.39 -0.35
CA CYS A 230 16.62 -14.42 1.11
C CYS A 230 18.03 -14.72 1.64
N TYR A 231 18.49 -13.97 2.67
CA TYR A 231 19.72 -14.28 3.41
C TYR A 231 19.56 -14.17 4.93
N VAL A 232 20.42 -14.86 5.69
CA VAL A 232 20.49 -14.77 7.18
C VAL A 232 21.57 -13.77 7.58
N ALA A 233 21.24 -12.74 8.35
CA ALA A 233 22.25 -11.87 8.95
C ALA A 233 22.98 -12.60 10.10
N PRO A 234 24.32 -12.52 10.20
CA PRO A 234 25.04 -13.14 11.32
C PRO A 234 24.65 -12.47 12.63
N SER A 235 24.21 -13.25 13.63
CA SER A 235 24.00 -12.72 14.98
C SER A 235 25.34 -12.57 15.68
N SER A 236 25.82 -11.33 15.83
CA SER A 236 26.96 -11.00 16.68
C SER A 236 26.56 -11.09 18.16
N SER A 237 26.57 -12.30 18.72
CA SER A 237 26.68 -12.46 20.17
C SER A 237 27.24 -13.84 20.52
N SER A 238 28.52 -13.86 20.90
CA SER A 238 29.13 -14.94 21.67
C SER A 238 28.54 -14.95 23.09
N MET A 239 27.30 -15.40 23.26
CA MET A 239 26.78 -15.80 24.56
C MET A 239 25.85 -16.98 24.36
N ARG A 240 26.07 -18.04 25.14
CA ARG A 240 25.14 -19.18 25.30
C ARG A 240 23.72 -18.63 25.51
N LYS A 241 22.86 -18.72 24.49
CA LYS A 241 21.45 -18.42 24.63
C LYS A 241 20.72 -19.65 25.16
N LYS A 242 20.04 -19.48 26.30
CA LYS A 242 18.88 -20.28 26.71
C LYS A 242 17.91 -20.43 25.53
N ARG A 243 17.21 -21.57 25.46
CA ARG A 243 16.12 -21.85 24.52
C ARG A 243 15.15 -20.66 24.45
N ASN A 244 15.34 -19.81 23.47
CA ASN A 244 14.31 -18.98 22.88
C ASN A 244 14.14 -19.52 21.48
N THR A 245 12.93 -20.02 21.18
CA THR A 245 12.44 -20.33 19.85
C THR A 245 12.72 -19.14 18.94
N GLY A 246 13.74 -19.31 18.09
CA GLY A 246 14.46 -18.23 17.45
C GLY A 246 13.76 -17.72 16.21
N ASN A 247 13.41 -16.43 16.21
CA ASN A 247 13.48 -15.62 15.00
C ASN A 247 14.95 -15.59 14.55
N SER A 248 15.32 -16.44 13.60
CA SER A 248 16.45 -16.14 12.73
C SER A 248 16.05 -14.89 11.94
N ASN A 249 16.82 -13.80 12.07
CA ASN A 249 16.60 -12.59 11.26
C ASN A 249 17.03 -12.87 9.82
N TYR A 250 16.14 -13.52 9.06
CA TYR A 250 16.25 -13.58 7.62
C TYR A 250 15.93 -12.18 7.06
N ILE A 251 16.86 -11.62 6.30
CA ILE A 251 16.60 -10.45 5.47
C ILE A 251 16.18 -11.01 4.13
N CYS A 252 14.87 -11.06 3.96
CA CYS A 252 14.20 -11.52 2.76
C CYS A 252 13.53 -10.35 2.07
N PRO A 253 13.28 -10.46 0.75
CA PRO A 253 12.07 -9.88 0.18
C PRO A 253 10.93 -10.18 1.14
N ILE A 254 10.31 -9.13 1.68
CA ILE A 254 8.99 -9.31 2.29
C ILE A 254 8.14 -9.82 1.13
N SER A 255 7.92 -11.15 1.04
CA SER A 255 6.83 -11.62 0.21
C SER A 255 5.62 -10.93 0.78
N GLY A 256 4.84 -10.32 -0.11
CA GLY A 256 3.67 -9.58 0.28
C GLY A 256 2.60 -10.50 0.86
N LYS A 257 2.82 -11.13 2.04
CA LYS A 257 1.90 -10.80 3.11
C LYS A 257 2.06 -9.30 3.30
N ASN A 258 1.25 -8.55 2.56
CA ASN A 258 0.79 -7.28 3.09
C ASN A 258 0.24 -7.66 4.46
N VAL A 259 1.05 -7.51 5.50
CA VAL A 259 0.54 -7.31 6.84
C VAL A 259 -0.14 -5.96 6.71
N PHE A 260 -1.36 -6.00 6.16
CA PHE A 260 -2.18 -4.83 6.02
C PHE A 260 -2.33 -4.37 7.46
N GLU A 261 -1.78 -3.19 7.76
CA GLU A 261 -1.97 -2.60 9.07
C GLU A 261 -3.48 -2.62 9.33
N GLU A 262 -3.84 -3.03 10.54
CA GLU A 262 -5.23 -3.00 10.92
C GLU A 262 -5.75 -1.57 10.80
N VAL A 263 -6.97 -1.44 10.27
CA VAL A 263 -7.61 -0.13 10.21
C VAL A 263 -7.87 0.29 11.64
N GLU A 264 -7.15 1.30 12.10
CA GLU A 264 -7.34 1.85 13.43
C GLU A 264 -8.70 2.53 13.54
N SER A 265 -9.29 2.35 14.72
CA SER A 265 -10.53 3.02 15.10
C SER A 265 -10.30 4.54 15.20
N PRO A 266 -11.17 5.39 14.62
CA PRO A 266 -11.02 6.85 14.66
C PRO A 266 -10.86 7.44 16.06
N ASP A 267 -11.51 6.85 17.06
CA ASP A 267 -11.44 7.17 18.48
C ASP A 267 -10.05 6.91 19.08
N ASN A 268 -9.36 5.85 18.66
CA ASN A 268 -8.00 5.52 19.13
C ASN A 268 -6.93 6.42 18.51
N ILE A 269 -7.14 6.87 17.26
CA ILE A 269 -6.16 7.73 16.54
C ILE A 269 -5.87 9.00 17.33
N LEU A 270 -6.89 9.51 18.02
CA LEU A 270 -6.85 10.82 18.65
C LEU A 270 -6.90 10.76 20.18
N SER A 271 -6.98 9.57 20.81
CA SER A 271 -7.04 9.40 22.27
C SER A 271 -5.70 9.64 22.98
N ASP A 272 -4.59 9.20 22.39
CA ASP A 272 -3.34 8.99 23.14
C ASP A 272 -2.45 10.23 23.22
N ASN A 273 -2.70 11.25 22.38
CA ASN A 273 -1.86 12.45 22.23
C ASN A 273 -2.67 13.75 22.35
N LYS A 274 -3.68 13.78 23.23
CA LYS A 274 -4.48 14.99 23.46
C LYS A 274 -3.73 16.00 24.32
N PHE A 275 -3.78 17.26 23.94
CA PHE A 275 -3.20 18.36 24.72
C PHE A 275 -4.13 19.58 24.73
N LYS A 276 -4.01 20.43 25.74
CA LYS A 276 -4.57 21.78 25.70
C LYS A 276 -3.55 22.66 25.00
N LEU A 277 -3.93 23.39 23.96
CA LEU A 277 -2.97 24.19 23.19
C LEU A 277 -2.71 25.49 23.96
N GLN A 278 -1.71 25.44 24.87
CA GLN A 278 -1.38 26.54 25.77
C GLN A 278 -0.55 27.57 25.04
N ILE A 279 -1.02 28.81 25.07
CA ILE A 279 -0.48 29.92 24.32
C ILE A 279 -0.19 31.12 25.21
N LYS A 280 0.78 31.90 24.77
CA LYS A 280 1.09 33.22 25.29
C LYS A 280 0.93 34.23 24.16
N VAL A 281 0.19 35.29 24.45
CA VAL A 281 -0.05 36.43 23.57
C VAL A 281 -0.25 37.66 24.44
N PHE A 282 0.62 38.67 24.32
CA PHE A 282 0.66 39.89 25.15
C PHE A 282 0.68 39.66 26.69
N ASN A 283 1.45 40.48 27.43
CA ASN A 283 1.46 40.52 28.91
C ASN A 283 1.76 39.21 29.66
N ASP A 284 2.42 38.24 29.02
CA ASP A 284 2.94 37.02 29.67
C ASP A 284 1.89 36.13 30.38
N LYS A 285 0.60 36.33 30.10
CA LYS A 285 -0.49 35.52 30.66
C LYS A 285 -0.68 34.22 29.87
N LEU A 286 -1.07 33.17 30.59
CA LEU A 286 -1.36 31.84 30.06
C LEU A 286 -2.81 31.78 29.55
N TYR A 287 -2.98 31.47 28.27
CA TYR A 287 -4.28 31.22 27.65
C TYR A 287 -4.25 29.92 26.86
N CYS A 288 -5.41 29.48 26.37
CA CYS A 288 -5.56 28.33 25.51
C CYS A 288 -6.41 28.67 24.28
N LEU A 289 -6.12 28.01 23.15
CA LEU A 289 -6.99 28.06 21.99
C LEU A 289 -8.22 27.18 22.21
N THR A 290 -9.40 27.73 21.96
CA THR A 290 -10.65 26.99 22.11
C THR A 290 -11.69 27.45 21.08
N PRO A 291 -12.41 26.53 20.42
CA PRO A 291 -13.58 26.89 19.62
C PRO A 291 -14.69 27.46 20.53
N LYS A 292 -15.33 28.55 20.11
CA LYS A 292 -16.54 29.10 20.74
C LYS A 292 -17.49 29.65 19.68
N ASN A 293 -18.79 29.71 20.01
CA ASN A 293 -19.82 30.43 19.24
C ASN A 293 -19.78 30.14 17.73
N GLY A 294 -20.11 28.92 17.33
CA GLY A 294 -20.02 28.50 15.93
C GLY A 294 -18.60 28.07 15.57
N ASP A 295 -18.17 28.36 14.34
CA ASP A 295 -16.95 27.83 13.73
C ASP A 295 -15.66 28.60 14.04
N TYR A 296 -15.72 29.61 14.90
CA TYR A 296 -14.57 30.49 15.17
C TYR A 296 -13.70 30.00 16.32
N ILE A 297 -12.41 30.31 16.23
CA ILE A 297 -11.44 30.01 17.29
C ILE A 297 -11.14 31.26 18.10
N TYR A 298 -11.19 31.10 19.42
CA TYR A 298 -10.95 32.14 20.40
C TYR A 298 -9.78 31.79 21.32
N ILE A 299 -9.24 32.82 21.96
CA ILE A 299 -8.31 32.71 23.06
C ILE A 299 -9.11 32.82 24.36
N ASP A 300 -8.94 31.87 25.27
CA ASP A 300 -9.61 31.88 26.56
C ASP A 300 -8.73 31.28 27.67
N TYR A 301 -9.15 31.41 28.92
CA TYR A 301 -8.50 30.74 30.04
C TYR A 301 -8.52 29.21 29.87
N CYS A 302 -7.41 28.56 30.26
CA CYS A 302 -7.22 27.12 30.04
C CYS A 302 -8.11 26.20 30.90
N GLU A 303 -8.91 26.72 31.84
CA GLU A 303 -9.77 25.90 32.71
C GLU A 303 -10.81 25.14 31.89
N ASN A 304 -11.50 25.81 30.95
CA ASN A 304 -12.58 25.25 30.13
C ASN A 304 -12.19 25.04 28.65
N SER A 305 -10.90 24.92 28.36
CA SER A 305 -10.42 24.83 26.97
C SER A 305 -10.61 23.45 26.35
N SER A 306 -10.91 23.41 25.05
CA SER A 306 -10.92 22.18 24.26
C SER A 306 -9.57 21.46 24.23
N GLN A 307 -9.65 20.14 24.05
CA GLN A 307 -8.49 19.30 23.78
C GLN A 307 -8.22 19.25 22.28
N TRP A 308 -6.95 19.31 21.92
CA TRP A 308 -6.44 19.28 20.57
C TRP A 308 -5.55 18.06 20.36
N ASN A 309 -5.37 17.71 19.10
CA ASN A 309 -4.41 16.71 18.65
C ASN A 309 -3.71 17.24 17.40
N TYR A 310 -2.43 16.88 17.20
CA TYR A 310 -1.64 17.28 16.05
C TYR A 310 -1.15 16.04 15.31
N THR A 311 -1.50 15.92 14.04
CA THR A 311 -1.23 14.70 13.26
C THR A 311 0.09 14.76 12.49
N ASP A 312 0.60 13.60 12.06
CA ASP A 312 1.77 13.48 11.17
C ASP A 312 1.61 14.25 9.85
N PHE A 313 0.37 14.50 9.40
CA PHE A 313 0.05 15.25 8.19
C PHE A 313 -0.11 16.76 8.42
N GLY A 314 0.13 17.25 9.64
CA GLY A 314 0.08 18.67 9.98
C GLY A 314 -1.33 19.18 10.31
N GLN A 315 -2.34 18.31 10.44
CA GLN A 315 -3.67 18.74 10.87
C GLN A 315 -3.71 18.94 12.39
N ILE A 316 -4.29 20.06 12.83
CA ILE A 316 -4.64 20.32 14.23
C ILE A 316 -6.14 20.04 14.39
N ILE A 317 -6.48 19.00 15.16
CA ILE A 317 -7.82 18.41 15.24
C ILE A 317 -8.38 18.60 16.65
N THR A 318 -9.67 18.92 16.76
CA THR A 318 -10.40 18.93 18.03
C THR A 318 -11.74 18.22 17.91
N LEU A 319 -12.26 17.75 19.04
CA LEU A 319 -13.59 17.17 19.14
C LEU A 319 -14.59 18.28 19.46
N ILE A 320 -15.60 18.45 18.63
CA ILE A 320 -16.70 19.40 18.86
C ILE A 320 -18.04 18.67 18.85
N ASN A 321 -19.00 19.17 19.63
CA ASN A 321 -20.39 18.77 19.48
C ASN A 321 -21.05 19.65 18.40
N ASP A 322 -21.47 19.06 17.29
CA ASP A 322 -22.09 19.76 16.16
C ASP A 322 -23.60 20.04 16.36
N GLY A 323 -24.08 19.93 17.60
CA GLY A 323 -25.50 20.01 17.97
C GLY A 323 -26.25 18.68 17.86
N LYS A 324 -25.66 17.64 17.24
CA LYS A 324 -26.23 16.29 17.13
C LYS A 324 -25.30 15.23 17.69
N ASN A 325 -24.03 15.25 17.30
CA ASN A 325 -23.03 14.27 17.69
C ASN A 325 -21.67 14.95 17.95
N ASP A 326 -20.82 14.25 18.69
CA ASP A 326 -19.41 14.66 18.84
C ASP A 326 -18.60 14.22 17.62
N GLN A 327 -17.81 15.12 17.05
CA GLN A 327 -17.13 14.95 15.77
C GLN A 327 -15.73 15.58 15.76
N TYR A 328 -14.85 15.04 14.93
CA TYR A 328 -13.53 15.64 14.71
C TYR A 328 -13.58 16.74 13.63
N TYR A 329 -13.13 17.93 14.02
CA TYR A 329 -13.00 19.10 13.15
C TYR A 329 -11.55 19.59 13.17
N CYS A 330 -11.12 20.15 12.06
CA CYS A 330 -9.77 20.61 11.82
C CYS A 330 -9.70 22.13 11.84
N LEU A 331 -8.65 22.65 12.50
CA LEU A 331 -8.27 24.04 12.39
C LEU A 331 -8.00 24.37 10.92
N THR A 332 -8.63 25.42 10.39
CA THR A 332 -8.64 25.73 8.97
C THR A 332 -8.32 27.20 8.74
N ALA A 333 -7.29 27.44 7.91
CA ALA A 333 -6.92 28.74 7.41
C ALA A 333 -7.98 29.31 6.45
N PRO A 334 -8.12 30.63 6.36
CA PRO A 334 -8.98 31.27 5.37
C PRO A 334 -8.38 31.18 3.97
N ILE A 335 -9.24 31.09 2.95
CA ILE A 335 -8.84 30.91 1.53
C ILE A 335 -8.51 32.25 0.84
N ASN A 336 -9.08 33.38 1.29
CA ASN A 336 -8.94 34.70 0.65
C ASN A 336 -8.57 35.80 1.66
N ASP A 337 -7.64 36.69 1.30
CA ASP A 337 -7.18 37.83 2.13
C ASP A 337 -8.21 38.98 2.30
N ASN A 338 -9.51 38.74 2.07
CA ASN A 338 -10.54 39.76 2.30
C ASN A 338 -10.85 39.94 3.80
N ASN A 339 -11.29 41.15 4.17
CA ASN A 339 -11.36 41.74 5.53
C ASN A 339 -12.02 40.94 6.69
N TYR A 340 -12.52 39.72 6.49
CA TYR A 340 -13.00 38.84 7.56
C TYR A 340 -12.24 37.50 7.56
N ASN A 341 -10.91 37.63 7.60
CA ASN A 341 -9.89 36.60 7.38
C ASN A 341 -9.61 35.74 8.63
N TYR A 342 -10.66 35.26 9.30
CA TYR A 342 -10.51 34.57 10.58
C TYR A 342 -10.27 33.08 10.43
N ILE A 343 -9.45 32.53 11.34
CA ILE A 343 -9.27 31.07 11.49
C ILE A 343 -10.56 30.44 12.00
N LYS A 344 -10.92 29.31 11.40
CA LYS A 344 -12.16 28.57 11.71
C LYS A 344 -11.87 27.08 11.94
N ILE A 345 -12.86 26.36 12.44
CA ILE A 345 -12.93 24.90 12.42
C ILE A 345 -13.85 24.42 11.31
N LYS A 346 -13.41 23.44 10.54
CA LYS A 346 -14.22 22.78 9.51
C LYS A 346 -14.06 21.27 9.58
N ILE A 347 -14.94 20.53 8.90
CA ILE A 347 -14.80 19.09 8.70
C ILE A 347 -13.38 18.80 8.18
N CYS A 348 -12.69 17.86 8.80
CA CYS A 348 -11.34 17.49 8.41
C CYS A 348 -11.31 16.91 6.98
N ASP A 349 -10.38 17.41 6.17
CA ASP A 349 -10.20 17.04 4.78
C ASP A 349 -8.72 17.14 4.40
N LEU A 350 -8.10 16.00 4.14
CA LEU A 350 -6.68 15.91 3.77
C LEU A 350 -6.35 16.54 2.41
N ASN A 351 -7.35 16.81 1.56
CA ASN A 351 -7.14 17.49 0.29
C ASN A 351 -6.93 19.00 0.47
N LEU A 352 -7.33 19.58 1.61
CA LEU A 352 -7.24 21.01 1.86
C LEU A 352 -5.88 21.38 2.46
N LYS A 353 -5.14 22.26 1.77
CA LYS A 353 -3.87 22.78 2.28
C LYS A 353 -4.08 23.74 3.45
N GLU A 354 -5.24 24.37 3.51
CA GLU A 354 -5.65 25.29 4.56
C GLU A 354 -5.79 24.62 5.93
N GLN A 355 -5.92 23.29 5.95
CA GLN A 355 -5.97 22.51 7.19
C GLN A 355 -4.61 21.97 7.63
N LYS A 356 -3.54 22.31 6.90
CA LYS A 356 -2.17 21.90 7.21
C LYS A 356 -1.45 23.05 7.90
N TRP A 357 -0.90 22.73 9.05
CA TRP A 357 -0.21 23.65 9.95
C TRP A 357 1.18 23.12 10.26
N ASN A 358 2.12 24.05 10.44
CA ASN A 358 3.48 23.75 10.87
C ASN A 358 3.68 24.27 12.28
N LEU A 359 4.40 23.49 13.09
CA LEU A 359 4.89 23.91 14.41
C LEU A 359 6.39 24.15 14.29
N ILE A 360 6.81 25.40 14.35
CA ILE A 360 8.20 25.83 14.14
C ILE A 360 8.82 26.20 15.49
N PRO A 361 10.00 25.67 15.85
CA PRO A 361 10.70 26.09 17.08
C PRO A 361 10.96 27.61 17.09
N HIS A 362 10.72 28.25 18.23
CA HIS A 362 11.00 29.67 18.44
C HIS A 362 11.54 29.87 19.86
N ASP A 363 12.82 30.19 19.93
CA ASP A 363 13.62 30.16 21.15
C ASP A 363 13.65 28.77 21.82
N ASN A 364 14.33 28.66 22.97
CA ASN A 364 14.55 27.37 23.65
C ASN A 364 13.31 26.81 24.37
N SER A 365 12.19 27.54 24.41
CA SER A 365 11.03 27.18 25.24
C SER A 365 9.69 27.21 24.52
N ASN A 366 9.59 27.74 23.29
CA ASN A 366 8.30 28.00 22.65
C ASN A 366 8.29 27.53 21.19
N TYR A 367 7.10 27.32 20.64
CA TYR A 367 6.90 27.05 19.21
C TYR A 367 5.92 28.07 18.62
N LEU A 368 6.03 28.33 17.32
CA LEU A 368 5.07 29.12 16.55
C LEU A 368 4.19 28.20 15.72
N ILE A 369 2.94 28.62 15.54
CA ILE A 369 2.01 27.98 14.60
C ILE A 369 2.04 28.78 13.31
N THR A 370 2.34 28.12 12.19
CA THR A 370 2.26 28.72 10.86
C THR A 370 1.37 27.90 9.94
N SER A 371 0.75 28.56 8.95
CA SER A 371 0.03 27.88 7.89
C SER A 371 0.99 27.08 7.00
N PHE A 372 0.45 26.23 6.11
CA PHE A 372 1.22 25.50 5.11
C PHE A 372 2.14 26.42 4.28
N ASP A 373 1.65 27.62 3.91
CA ASP A 373 2.40 28.65 3.19
C ASP A 373 3.25 29.56 4.10
N ASN A 374 3.57 29.12 5.33
CA ASN A 374 4.42 29.79 6.30
C ASN A 374 3.91 31.16 6.81
N LYS A 375 2.60 31.44 6.74
CA LYS A 375 2.03 32.63 7.40
C LYS A 375 1.88 32.38 8.90
N TYR A 376 2.22 33.35 9.74
CA TYR A 376 2.12 33.28 11.20
C TYR A 376 0.68 33.38 11.68
N LEU A 377 0.34 32.55 12.66
CA LEU A 377 -0.91 32.65 13.38
C LEU A 377 -0.84 33.80 14.40
N ASN A 378 -1.66 34.82 14.19
CA ASN A 378 -1.73 36.03 15.00
C ASN A 378 -3.09 36.18 15.69
N SER A 379 -3.12 36.98 16.75
CA SER A 379 -4.33 37.34 17.49
C SER A 379 -4.62 38.84 17.38
N TYR A 380 -5.90 39.17 17.18
CA TYR A 380 -6.41 40.54 17.29
C TYR A 380 -7.18 40.71 18.61
N ASN A 381 -6.72 41.63 19.46
CA ASN A 381 -7.34 42.00 20.74
C ASN A 381 -7.68 40.83 21.68
N ASN A 382 -6.94 39.72 21.63
CA ASN A 382 -7.18 38.51 22.42
C ASN A 382 -8.48 37.76 22.12
N TYR A 383 -9.13 38.01 20.99
CA TYR A 383 -10.39 37.35 20.65
C TYR A 383 -10.32 36.56 19.35
N TYR A 384 -9.82 37.16 18.28
CA TYR A 384 -9.89 36.55 16.94
C TYR A 384 -8.51 36.20 16.42
N LEU A 385 -8.41 35.02 15.82
CA LEU A 385 -7.19 34.57 15.15
C LEU A 385 -7.21 34.89 13.65
N TYR A 386 -6.07 35.28 13.12
CA TYR A 386 -5.86 35.55 11.69
C TYR A 386 -4.43 35.17 11.25
N LEU A 387 -4.19 35.18 9.94
CA LEU A 387 -2.86 34.92 9.37
C LEU A 387 -2.17 36.22 8.95
N ASP A 388 -0.87 36.31 9.20
CA ASP A 388 -0.01 37.41 8.76
C ASP A 388 1.31 36.87 8.20
N ASN A 389 1.90 37.57 7.24
CA ASN A 389 3.22 37.21 6.72
C ASN A 389 4.34 37.65 7.68
N ASN A 390 4.10 38.68 8.50
CA ASN A 390 5.11 39.26 9.36
C ASN A 390 4.98 38.74 10.80
N PHE A 391 6.13 38.37 11.38
CA PHE A 391 6.23 38.06 12.79
C PHE A 391 6.12 39.35 13.61
N ASP A 392 5.18 39.38 14.56
CA ASP A 392 5.00 40.45 15.53
C ASP A 392 4.92 39.78 16.90
N SER A 393 5.99 39.86 17.69
CA SER A 393 6.10 39.17 18.99
C SER A 393 4.96 39.52 19.96
N SER A 394 4.31 40.66 19.74
CA SER A 394 3.19 41.10 20.54
C SER A 394 1.90 40.34 20.16
N LYS A 395 1.67 40.08 18.86
CA LYS A 395 0.44 39.47 18.32
C LYS A 395 0.54 37.98 17.99
N THR A 396 1.73 37.48 17.69
CA THR A 396 1.94 36.12 17.21
C THR A 396 1.77 35.12 18.34
N ILE A 397 1.00 34.06 18.06
CA ILE A 397 0.73 32.97 19.00
C ILE A 397 2.02 32.20 19.29
N GLN A 398 2.45 32.20 20.55
CA GLN A 398 3.54 31.37 21.05
C GLN A 398 2.99 30.19 21.85
N VAL A 399 3.26 28.97 21.39
CA VAL A 399 2.87 27.73 22.05
C VAL A 399 3.88 27.38 23.13
N LEU A 400 3.42 27.31 24.38
CA LEU A 400 4.27 27.10 25.55
C LEU A 400 4.50 25.62 25.87
N ASN A 401 3.48 24.79 25.69
CA ASN A 401 3.54 23.36 26.03
C ASN A 401 3.92 22.48 24.86
N TYR A 402 4.84 22.94 24.00
CA TYR A 402 5.27 22.20 22.81
C TYR A 402 5.83 20.81 23.13
N ASN A 403 6.46 20.64 24.30
CA ASN A 403 6.98 19.36 24.78
C ASN A 403 5.88 18.29 25.00
N GLU A 404 4.63 18.72 25.19
CA GLU A 404 3.47 17.82 25.32
C GLU A 404 2.90 17.42 23.95
N ILE A 405 3.22 18.15 22.89
CA ILE A 405 2.67 17.93 21.54
C ILE A 405 3.42 16.78 20.87
N LYS A 406 2.83 15.59 20.97
CA LYS A 406 3.27 14.40 20.23
C LYS A 406 2.44 14.26 18.96
N LYS A 407 3.10 14.02 17.83
CA LYS A 407 2.39 13.74 16.58
C LYS A 407 1.57 12.46 16.70
N SER A 408 0.27 12.53 16.44
CA SER A 408 -0.58 11.35 16.28
C SER A 408 -0.60 10.89 14.83
N ARG A 409 -1.16 9.69 14.64
CA ARG A 409 -1.52 9.23 13.30
C ARG A 409 -2.61 10.14 12.71
N PRO A 410 -2.66 10.28 11.38
CA PRO A 410 -3.63 11.12 10.71
C PRO A 410 -5.00 10.44 10.59
N MET A 411 -6.07 11.24 10.65
CA MET A 411 -7.40 10.80 10.26
C MET A 411 -7.54 10.88 8.74
N ILE A 412 -7.64 9.74 8.08
CA ILE A 412 -7.78 9.62 6.63
C ILE A 412 -9.23 9.90 6.23
N GLN A 413 -9.52 11.18 6.10
CA GLN A 413 -10.81 11.73 5.68
C GLN A 413 -10.58 12.80 4.62
N PHE A 414 -11.38 12.77 3.55
CA PHE A 414 -11.20 13.66 2.41
C PHE A 414 -12.51 13.98 1.68
N SER A 415 -12.59 15.15 1.03
CA SER A 415 -13.72 15.49 0.16
C SER A 415 -13.86 14.47 -0.96
N LEU A 416 -15.09 14.04 -1.25
CA LEU A 416 -15.42 13.13 -2.33
C LEU A 416 -16.04 13.88 -3.51
N ASP A 417 -15.42 13.82 -4.69
CA ASP A 417 -16.07 14.26 -5.93
C ASP A 417 -17.20 13.29 -6.30
N THR A 418 -18.44 13.69 -6.01
CA THR A 418 -19.64 12.91 -6.30
C THR A 418 -20.24 13.24 -7.67
N SER A 419 -19.47 13.85 -8.58
CA SER A 419 -19.97 14.18 -9.90
C SER A 419 -20.24 12.93 -10.74
N VAL A 420 -21.50 12.76 -11.14
CA VAL A 420 -21.95 11.71 -12.06
C VAL A 420 -21.95 12.27 -13.47
N ASN A 421 -21.26 11.55 -14.36
CA ASN A 421 -21.01 11.97 -15.75
C ASN A 421 -20.44 13.40 -15.87
N GLY A 422 -19.79 13.91 -14.82
CA GLY A 422 -19.15 15.23 -14.79
C GLY A 422 -20.09 16.45 -14.79
N LYS A 423 -21.40 16.27 -14.56
CA LYS A 423 -22.38 17.37 -14.60
C LYS A 423 -23.21 17.55 -13.33
N TYR A 424 -23.52 16.45 -12.64
CA TYR A 424 -24.46 16.46 -11.53
C TYR A 424 -23.78 15.93 -10.27
N SER A 425 -24.00 16.56 -9.12
CA SER A 425 -23.44 16.12 -7.85
C SER A 425 -24.51 15.53 -6.96
N ILE A 426 -24.10 14.61 -6.09
CA ILE A 426 -24.98 13.99 -5.12
C ILE A 426 -25.23 14.96 -3.96
N TYR A 427 -26.49 15.11 -3.53
CA TYR A 427 -26.85 15.95 -2.40
C TYR A 427 -27.99 15.36 -1.58
N LEU A 428 -28.13 15.83 -0.33
CA LEU A 428 -29.22 15.48 0.56
C LEU A 428 -30.44 16.37 0.35
N SER A 429 -31.61 15.75 0.22
CA SER A 429 -32.88 16.49 0.29
C SER A 429 -33.32 16.74 1.74
N SER A 430 -34.35 17.58 1.92
CA SER A 430 -35.04 17.80 3.18
C SER A 430 -35.64 16.54 3.81
N GLY A 431 -35.90 15.49 3.01
CA GLY A 431 -36.36 14.18 3.48
C GLY A 431 -35.23 13.25 3.94
N LYS A 432 -33.98 13.71 3.96
CA LYS A 432 -32.77 12.91 4.23
C LYS A 432 -32.52 11.75 3.26
N SER A 433 -33.23 11.70 2.13
CA SER A 433 -32.88 10.82 1.02
C SER A 433 -31.87 11.52 0.10
N MET A 434 -31.10 10.71 -0.64
CA MET A 434 -29.99 11.17 -1.47
C MET A 434 -30.43 11.33 -2.94
N TYR A 435 -30.02 12.44 -3.57
CA TYR A 435 -30.45 12.87 -4.91
C TYR A 435 -29.28 13.32 -5.76
N ILE A 436 -29.51 13.52 -7.05
CA ILE A 436 -28.56 14.21 -7.92
C ILE A 436 -29.12 15.53 -8.44
N GLY A 437 -28.26 16.54 -8.55
CA GLY A 437 -28.66 17.87 -9.03
C GLY A 437 -27.49 18.70 -9.54
N SER A 438 -27.81 19.89 -10.05
CA SER A 438 -26.82 20.93 -10.32
C SER A 438 -26.08 21.31 -9.03
N PRO A 439 -24.80 21.73 -9.09
CA PRO A 439 -23.89 21.73 -7.96
C PRO A 439 -24.52 22.37 -6.71
N SER A 440 -24.80 21.52 -5.73
CA SER A 440 -25.26 21.93 -4.41
C SER A 440 -24.10 22.57 -3.64
N LYS A 441 -24.41 23.50 -2.73
CA LYS A 441 -23.44 23.97 -1.72
C LYS A 441 -23.01 22.86 -0.75
N ILE A 442 -23.71 21.73 -0.77
CA ILE A 442 -23.40 20.52 0.00
C ILE A 442 -22.17 19.83 -0.61
N LEU A 443 -21.18 19.59 0.24
CA LEU A 443 -19.98 18.83 -0.03
C LEU A 443 -20.13 17.42 0.55
N ASN A 444 -19.60 16.44 -0.18
CA ASN A 444 -19.57 15.06 0.28
C ASN A 444 -18.14 14.73 0.72
N TYR A 445 -18.03 13.82 1.67
CA TYR A 445 -16.78 13.40 2.28
C TYR A 445 -16.75 11.90 2.43
N TYR A 446 -15.55 11.34 2.42
CA TYR A 446 -15.30 9.94 2.66
C TYR A 446 -14.30 9.78 3.79
N ASN A 447 -14.63 8.96 4.79
CA ASN A 447 -13.71 8.59 5.86
C ASN A 447 -13.28 7.14 5.64
N ALA A 448 -11.99 6.95 5.37
CA ALA A 448 -11.44 5.65 5.01
C ALA A 448 -11.26 4.69 6.20
N HIS A 449 -11.36 5.18 7.44
CA HIS A 449 -11.25 4.34 8.64
C HIS A 449 -12.52 3.50 8.84
N ASN A 450 -13.69 4.13 8.74
CA ASN A 450 -14.98 3.46 8.91
C ASN A 450 -15.73 3.26 7.58
N ASN A 451 -15.16 3.70 6.46
CA ASN A 451 -15.73 3.58 5.11
C ASN A 451 -17.12 4.19 5.00
N ILE A 452 -17.35 5.33 5.66
CA ILE A 452 -18.62 6.06 5.57
C ILE A 452 -18.55 7.12 4.47
N LEU A 453 -19.67 7.30 3.80
CA LEU A 453 -19.95 8.43 2.92
C LEU A 453 -20.92 9.36 3.66
N PHE A 454 -20.55 10.63 3.77
CA PHE A 454 -21.31 11.61 4.54
C PHE A 454 -21.24 13.00 3.90
N SER A 455 -22.08 13.91 4.35
CA SER A 455 -22.05 15.31 3.94
C SER A 455 -22.29 16.26 5.09
N ASN A 456 -21.99 17.53 4.83
CA ASN A 456 -22.43 18.65 5.66
C ASN A 456 -23.94 18.89 5.41
N TYR A 457 -24.74 18.89 6.48
CA TYR A 457 -26.19 19.15 6.39
C TYR A 457 -26.53 20.50 7.01
N GLY A 458 -26.79 21.49 6.16
CA GLY A 458 -27.23 22.82 6.57
C GLY A 458 -26.76 23.91 5.62
N TYR A 459 -27.00 25.17 6.01
CA TYR A 459 -26.38 26.37 5.42
C TYR A 459 -25.55 27.14 6.47
N ASP A 460 -25.38 26.59 7.68
CA ASP A 460 -24.88 27.31 8.86
C ASP A 460 -23.50 26.81 9.33
N ASN A 461 -22.78 27.67 10.04
CA ASN A 461 -21.32 27.62 10.17
C ASN A 461 -20.70 26.36 10.84
N ILE A 462 -21.44 25.56 11.63
CA ILE A 462 -21.05 24.19 12.01
C ILE A 462 -22.20 23.27 11.61
N GLU A 463 -22.08 22.64 10.45
CA GLU A 463 -23.15 21.79 9.93
C GLU A 463 -23.04 20.39 10.54
N SER A 464 -24.14 19.92 11.14
CA SER A 464 -24.20 18.57 11.67
C SER A 464 -23.97 17.56 10.54
N GLN A 465 -23.12 16.57 10.78
CA GLN A 465 -22.78 15.59 9.76
C GLN A 465 -23.90 14.55 9.60
N VAL A 466 -24.19 14.19 8.35
CA VAL A 466 -25.18 13.15 8.03
C VAL A 466 -24.52 12.09 7.17
N CYS A 467 -24.55 10.84 7.64
CA CYS A 467 -24.04 9.69 6.90
C CYS A 467 -25.14 9.05 6.08
N TYR A 468 -24.78 8.60 4.89
CA TYR A 468 -25.68 7.83 4.03
C TYR A 468 -25.64 6.37 4.44
N TYR A 469 -26.77 5.67 4.33
CA TYR A 469 -26.85 4.24 4.58
C TYR A 469 -27.72 3.53 3.55
N SER A 470 -27.38 2.26 3.30
CA SER A 470 -28.13 1.36 2.43
C SER A 470 -29.29 0.74 3.20
N SER A 471 -30.53 1.13 2.88
CA SER A 471 -31.73 0.53 3.49
C SER A 471 -31.82 -0.97 3.19
N LEU A 472 -31.27 -1.38 2.04
CA LEU A 472 -31.18 -2.77 1.61
C LEU A 472 -30.39 -3.63 2.61
N ILE A 473 -29.27 -3.11 3.10
CA ILE A 473 -28.44 -3.77 4.13
C ILE A 473 -29.11 -3.73 5.51
N LYS A 474 -29.76 -2.60 5.85
CA LYS A 474 -30.41 -2.40 7.14
C LYS A 474 -31.61 -3.33 7.34
N LYS A 475 -32.47 -3.49 6.32
CA LYS A 475 -33.68 -4.31 6.40
C LYS A 475 -33.44 -5.79 6.06
N GLY A 476 -32.51 -6.08 5.14
CA GLY A 476 -32.27 -7.41 4.59
C GLY A 476 -33.40 -7.89 3.66
N GLY A 477 -33.07 -8.66 2.62
CA GLY A 477 -34.06 -9.44 1.86
C GLY A 477 -34.79 -8.77 0.68
N SER A 478 -34.34 -7.61 0.18
CA SER A 478 -34.82 -7.04 -1.09
C SER A 478 -33.80 -7.22 -2.23
N SER A 479 -34.21 -6.95 -3.48
CA SER A 479 -33.30 -6.87 -4.64
C SER A 479 -32.82 -5.44 -4.93
N SER A 480 -33.54 -4.44 -4.39
CA SER A 480 -33.17 -3.03 -4.36
C SER A 480 -33.85 -2.30 -3.19
N ASP A 481 -33.26 -1.22 -2.70
CA ASP A 481 -33.92 -0.33 -1.72
C ASP A 481 -33.29 1.07 -1.78
N TRP A 482 -33.98 2.06 -1.22
CA TRP A 482 -33.57 3.47 -1.22
C TRP A 482 -32.34 3.72 -0.34
N VAL A 483 -31.57 4.73 -0.73
CA VAL A 483 -30.51 5.30 0.10
C VAL A 483 -31.08 6.44 0.93
N ASN A 484 -30.86 6.34 2.24
CA ASN A 484 -31.32 7.31 3.23
C ASN A 484 -30.14 7.81 4.05
N ALA A 485 -30.39 8.77 4.93
CA ALA A 485 -29.35 9.42 5.69
C ALA A 485 -29.79 9.71 7.13
N GLU A 486 -28.85 9.57 8.05
CA GLU A 486 -29.03 9.78 9.49
C GLU A 486 -27.87 10.60 10.05
N TYR A 487 -28.13 11.40 11.10
CA TYR A 487 -27.05 12.06 11.82
C TYR A 487 -26.15 10.98 12.42
N CYS A 488 -24.87 11.03 12.10
CA CYS A 488 -23.91 10.01 12.48
C CYS A 488 -22.68 10.63 13.13
N SER A 489 -21.73 9.81 13.58
CA SER A 489 -20.42 10.28 14.02
C SER A 489 -19.29 9.68 13.18
N SER A 490 -18.37 10.52 12.73
CA SER A 490 -17.11 10.11 12.09
C SER A 490 -16.06 9.59 13.08
N ASN A 491 -16.26 9.80 14.39
CA ASN A 491 -15.29 9.45 15.43
C ASN A 491 -15.35 8.02 15.96
N LYS A 492 -16.29 7.20 15.47
CA LYS A 492 -16.48 5.79 15.85
C LYS A 492 -16.78 4.94 14.62
N PHE A 493 -16.58 3.63 14.74
CA PHE A 493 -17.08 2.69 13.75
C PHE A 493 -18.62 2.75 13.69
N GLN A 494 -19.14 2.75 12.46
CA GLN A 494 -20.57 2.73 12.19
C GLN A 494 -21.04 1.31 11.90
N ASN A 495 -22.35 1.10 11.98
CA ASN A 495 -22.96 -0.17 11.60
C ASN A 495 -22.75 -0.45 10.11
N LYS A 496 -22.86 -1.74 9.72
CA LYS A 496 -22.58 -2.23 8.36
C LYS A 496 -23.38 -1.52 7.26
N GLU A 497 -24.59 -1.03 7.55
CA GLU A 497 -25.44 -0.33 6.58
C GLU A 497 -24.89 1.03 6.14
N PHE A 498 -24.01 1.64 6.94
CA PHE A 498 -23.34 2.92 6.63
C PHE A 498 -22.05 2.74 5.83
N VAL A 499 -21.61 1.51 5.60
CA VAL A 499 -20.36 1.22 4.92
C VAL A 499 -20.55 1.28 3.41
N TRP A 500 -19.83 2.21 2.79
CA TRP A 500 -19.75 2.42 1.35
C TRP A 500 -18.34 2.12 0.85
N ILE A 501 -18.25 1.61 -0.37
CA ILE A 501 -17.00 1.12 -0.95
C ILE A 501 -16.81 1.80 -2.30
N LEU A 502 -15.70 2.52 -2.44
CA LEU A 502 -15.28 3.08 -3.73
C LEU A 502 -14.63 1.96 -4.56
N ASN A 503 -15.15 1.72 -5.76
CA ASN A 503 -14.81 0.54 -6.55
C ASN A 503 -14.52 0.90 -8.02
N LYS A 504 -13.92 -0.04 -8.76
CA LYS A 504 -13.53 0.11 -10.16
C LYS A 504 -13.77 -1.18 -10.94
N ASN A 505 -14.33 -1.04 -12.15
CA ASN A 505 -14.53 -2.18 -13.05
C ASN A 505 -13.36 -2.37 -14.03
N SER A 506 -13.40 -3.47 -14.79
CA SER A 506 -12.40 -3.82 -15.82
C SER A 506 -12.25 -2.75 -16.91
N PHE A 507 -13.29 -1.94 -17.14
CA PHE A 507 -13.32 -0.88 -18.15
C PHE A 507 -12.94 0.51 -17.60
N PHE A 508 -12.24 0.56 -16.45
CA PHE A 508 -11.83 1.82 -15.78
C PHE A 508 -12.98 2.76 -15.38
N ASN A 509 -14.22 2.26 -15.31
CA ASN A 509 -15.31 3.04 -14.74
C ASN A 509 -15.30 2.88 -13.22
N TYR A 510 -15.56 3.98 -12.52
CA TYR A 510 -15.62 4.06 -11.07
C TYR A 510 -17.07 4.08 -10.61
N PHE A 511 -17.37 3.33 -9.55
CA PHE A 511 -18.69 3.20 -8.98
C PHE A 511 -18.59 3.06 -7.45
N ILE A 512 -19.70 3.29 -6.76
CA ILE A 512 -19.80 3.15 -5.31
C ILE A 512 -20.73 1.97 -5.03
N THR A 513 -20.40 1.13 -4.06
CA THR A 513 -21.27 0.04 -3.58
C THR A 513 -21.47 0.11 -2.08
N ASP A 514 -22.52 -0.50 -1.55
CA ASP A 514 -22.59 -0.80 -0.12
C ASP A 514 -21.71 -2.00 0.25
N ILE A 515 -21.69 -2.38 1.54
CA ILE A 515 -20.96 -3.55 2.05
C ILE A 515 -21.45 -4.89 1.46
N GLY A 516 -22.65 -4.96 0.90
CA GLY A 516 -23.14 -6.15 0.17
C GLY A 516 -22.67 -6.18 -1.28
N GLU A 517 -21.82 -5.24 -1.70
CA GLU A 517 -21.43 -4.98 -3.09
C GLU A 517 -22.62 -4.64 -4.01
N ASN A 518 -23.72 -4.14 -3.46
CA ASN A 518 -24.84 -3.63 -4.24
C ASN A 518 -24.49 -2.23 -4.77
N ALA A 519 -24.65 -2.01 -6.07
CA ALA A 519 -24.26 -0.76 -6.71
C ALA A 519 -25.18 0.38 -6.30
N LEU A 520 -24.59 1.52 -5.96
CA LEU A 520 -25.29 2.79 -5.83
C LEU A 520 -25.73 3.26 -7.23
N ARG A 521 -27.03 3.45 -7.40
CA ARG A 521 -27.67 3.85 -8.65
C ARG A 521 -28.54 5.08 -8.43
N PHE A 522 -28.73 5.84 -9.49
CA PHE A 522 -29.70 6.93 -9.58
C PHE A 522 -30.61 6.66 -10.76
N ASP A 523 -31.92 6.65 -10.52
CA ASP A 523 -32.90 6.53 -11.59
C ASP A 523 -32.74 7.69 -12.57
N ASN A 524 -32.79 7.44 -13.87
CA ASN A 524 -32.76 8.48 -14.91
C ASN A 524 -34.10 8.48 -15.66
N ILE A 525 -35.14 9.00 -15.02
CA ILE A 525 -36.49 9.10 -15.58
C ILE A 525 -36.63 10.43 -16.32
N ILE A 526 -36.52 10.39 -17.65
CA ILE A 526 -36.46 11.55 -18.56
C ILE A 526 -37.68 12.50 -18.43
N LEU A 527 -38.83 12.01 -17.94
CA LEU A 527 -40.10 12.75 -17.89
C LEU A 527 -40.55 13.19 -16.48
N SER A 528 -39.81 12.85 -15.41
CA SER A 528 -40.17 13.26 -14.04
C SER A 528 -39.60 14.63 -13.69
N SER A 529 -40.23 15.39 -12.79
CA SER A 529 -39.65 16.59 -12.17
C SER A 529 -38.72 16.27 -10.99
N ASN A 530 -38.81 15.04 -10.45
CA ASN A 530 -37.97 14.53 -9.36
C ASN A 530 -36.96 13.50 -9.92
N ARG A 531 -36.06 13.97 -10.77
CA ARG A 531 -35.41 13.11 -11.79
C ARG A 531 -34.44 12.05 -11.29
N TYR A 532 -33.99 12.06 -10.04
CA TYR A 532 -32.84 11.25 -9.61
C TYR A 532 -32.88 10.89 -8.13
N TYR A 533 -33.54 9.79 -7.78
CA TYR A 533 -33.48 9.21 -6.43
C TYR A 533 -32.35 8.18 -6.35
N ALA A 534 -31.61 8.20 -5.25
CA ALA A 534 -30.56 7.22 -4.99
C ALA A 534 -31.11 5.92 -4.40
N TYR A 535 -30.70 4.79 -4.95
CA TYR A 535 -31.02 3.47 -4.44
C TYR A 535 -29.81 2.54 -4.59
N THR A 536 -29.76 1.48 -3.79
CA THR A 536 -28.84 0.36 -3.98
C THR A 536 -29.58 -0.79 -4.62
N ALA A 537 -28.92 -1.49 -5.53
CA ALA A 537 -29.51 -2.68 -6.16
C ALA A 537 -28.45 -3.74 -6.41
N TYR A 538 -28.88 -4.99 -6.27
CA TYR A 538 -28.06 -6.16 -6.52
C TYR A 538 -27.57 -6.20 -7.98
N THR A 539 -26.39 -6.78 -8.22
CA THR A 539 -25.74 -6.76 -9.54
C THR A 539 -26.59 -7.42 -10.63
N TYR A 540 -27.39 -8.44 -10.29
CA TYR A 540 -28.30 -9.11 -11.23
C TYR A 540 -29.72 -8.53 -11.26
N TRP A 541 -29.99 -7.45 -10.51
CA TRP A 541 -31.26 -6.74 -10.60
C TRP A 541 -31.33 -5.93 -11.90
N HIS A 542 -32.26 -6.34 -12.76
CA HIS A 542 -32.60 -5.65 -13.99
C HIS A 542 -33.69 -4.62 -13.71
N ASP A 543 -33.33 -3.35 -13.90
CA ASP A 543 -34.31 -2.27 -13.96
C ASP A 543 -34.67 -2.03 -15.44
N ASN A 544 -35.95 -1.82 -15.72
CA ASN A 544 -36.43 -1.37 -17.04
C ASN A 544 -36.05 0.10 -17.32
N SER A 545 -35.60 0.83 -16.29
CA SER A 545 -35.15 2.21 -16.38
C SER A 545 -33.66 2.31 -16.73
N SER A 546 -33.28 3.38 -17.44
CA SER A 546 -31.87 3.78 -17.52
C SER A 546 -31.45 4.32 -16.15
N PHE A 547 -30.29 3.92 -15.65
CA PHE A 547 -29.76 4.41 -14.37
C PHE A 547 -28.33 4.91 -14.50
N LEU A 548 -27.95 5.82 -13.59
CA LEU A 548 -26.60 6.34 -13.49
C LEU A 548 -25.90 5.71 -12.29
N ASN A 549 -24.70 5.18 -12.50
CA ASN A 549 -23.90 4.55 -11.45
C ASN A 549 -22.38 4.80 -11.60
N LYS A 550 -21.99 5.70 -12.50
CA LYS A 550 -20.60 6.02 -12.81
C LYS A 550 -20.23 7.38 -12.25
N PHE A 551 -19.14 7.43 -11.47
CA PHE A 551 -18.64 8.64 -10.84
C PHE A 551 -17.31 9.07 -11.43
N LYS A 552 -17.04 10.37 -11.41
CA LYS A 552 -15.74 10.93 -11.78
C LYS A 552 -14.89 11.07 -10.52
N PHE A 553 -14.16 10.01 -10.19
CA PHE A 553 -13.25 10.00 -9.03
C PHE A 553 -12.01 10.88 -9.25
N SER A 554 -11.64 11.67 -8.24
CA SER A 554 -10.32 12.32 -8.19
C SER A 554 -9.23 11.34 -7.75
N LEU A 555 -7.99 11.82 -7.57
CA LEU A 555 -6.84 10.95 -7.36
C LEU A 555 -6.91 10.12 -6.04
N PRO A 556 -7.33 10.69 -4.89
CA PRO A 556 -7.55 9.93 -3.66
C PRO A 556 -8.55 8.77 -3.84
N GLU A 557 -9.71 9.04 -4.43
CA GLU A 557 -10.75 8.04 -4.67
C GLU A 557 -10.29 6.95 -5.64
N LYS A 558 -9.63 7.36 -6.74
CA LYS A 558 -9.04 6.43 -7.70
C LYS A 558 -8.04 5.51 -7.02
N THR A 559 -7.22 6.05 -6.13
CA THR A 559 -6.25 5.27 -5.37
C THR A 559 -6.98 4.24 -4.51
N TYR A 560 -7.90 4.66 -3.65
CA TYR A 560 -8.68 3.75 -2.82
C TYR A 560 -9.33 2.64 -3.68
N ALA A 561 -10.07 3.03 -4.73
CA ALA A 561 -10.80 2.11 -5.59
C ALA A 561 -9.88 1.12 -6.31
N ASN A 562 -8.72 1.57 -6.77
CA ASN A 562 -7.73 0.70 -7.41
C ASN A 562 -7.18 -0.34 -6.43
N TYR A 563 -6.85 0.04 -5.20
CA TYR A 563 -6.35 -0.91 -4.20
C TYR A 563 -7.43 -1.90 -3.77
N TYR A 564 -8.67 -1.44 -3.53
CA TYR A 564 -9.81 -2.32 -3.25
C TYR A 564 -10.05 -3.33 -4.38
N SER A 565 -10.00 -2.88 -5.63
CA SER A 565 -10.28 -3.69 -6.83
C SER A 565 -9.13 -4.63 -7.21
N LYS A 566 -7.89 -4.32 -6.83
CA LYS A 566 -6.74 -5.22 -7.04
C LYS A 566 -6.82 -6.45 -6.15
N GLY A 567 -7.40 -6.33 -4.96
CA GLY A 567 -7.56 -7.40 -3.99
C GLY A 567 -8.73 -8.35 -4.25
N LYS A 568 -9.23 -8.52 -5.50
CA LYS A 568 -10.42 -9.36 -5.80
C LYS A 568 -10.35 -10.80 -5.25
N ASN A 569 -9.14 -11.33 -5.06
CA ASN A 569 -8.93 -12.68 -4.54
C ASN A 569 -8.84 -12.74 -3.00
N LEU A 570 -8.97 -11.60 -2.31
CA LEU A 570 -8.94 -11.49 -0.85
C LEU A 570 -10.37 -11.43 -0.28
N SER A 571 -10.51 -11.73 1.01
CA SER A 571 -11.78 -11.48 1.72
C SER A 571 -12.14 -9.99 1.67
N GLN A 572 -13.42 -9.65 1.79
CA GLN A 572 -13.85 -8.24 1.79
C GLN A 572 -13.16 -7.43 2.89
N LYS A 573 -12.98 -8.00 4.09
CA LYS A 573 -12.26 -7.36 5.20
C LYS A 573 -10.81 -7.02 4.81
N GLU A 574 -10.12 -7.95 4.14
CA GLU A 574 -8.76 -7.72 3.66
C GLU A 574 -8.70 -6.73 2.49
N ARG A 575 -9.71 -6.70 1.62
CA ARG A 575 -9.82 -5.69 0.55
C ARG A 575 -9.97 -4.29 1.10
N LEU A 576 -10.80 -4.11 2.13
CA LEU A 576 -10.95 -2.84 2.83
C LEU A 576 -9.63 -2.42 3.51
N LYS A 577 -8.96 -3.35 4.18
CA LYS A 577 -7.62 -3.11 4.75
C LYS A 577 -6.60 -2.71 3.67
N ASN A 578 -6.60 -3.37 2.51
CA ASN A 578 -5.73 -3.04 1.39
C ASN A 578 -6.03 -1.64 0.84
N ALA A 579 -7.30 -1.30 0.66
CA ALA A 579 -7.74 0.02 0.19
C ALA A 579 -7.31 1.13 1.15
N TYR A 580 -7.52 0.93 2.46
CA TYR A 580 -7.07 1.82 3.52
C TYR A 580 -5.55 2.06 3.48
N ASN A 581 -4.75 0.99 3.42
CA ASN A 581 -3.29 1.10 3.35
C ASN A 581 -2.82 1.79 2.05
N GLY A 582 -3.50 1.55 0.94
CA GLY A 582 -3.24 2.21 -0.33
C GLY A 582 -3.46 3.72 -0.28
N ILE A 583 -4.59 4.15 0.30
CA ILE A 583 -4.89 5.58 0.45
C ILE A 583 -4.00 6.26 1.49
N LYS A 584 -3.67 5.55 2.59
CA LYS A 584 -2.66 5.99 3.57
C LYS A 584 -1.35 6.29 2.89
N LYS A 585 -0.80 5.32 2.13
CA LYS A 585 0.46 5.48 1.39
C LYS A 585 0.42 6.65 0.41
N TYR A 586 -0.70 6.87 -0.25
CA TYR A 586 -0.88 8.03 -1.13
C TYR A 586 -0.73 9.36 -0.38
N TYR A 587 -1.39 9.53 0.77
CA TYR A 587 -1.26 10.77 1.53
C TYR A 587 0.12 10.93 2.17
N TYR A 588 0.78 9.86 2.63
CA TYR A 588 2.17 9.94 3.06
C TYR A 588 3.08 10.42 1.92
N LYS A 589 2.91 9.88 0.71
CA LYS A 589 3.67 10.36 -0.46
C LYS A 589 3.37 11.83 -0.77
N TYR A 590 2.11 12.23 -0.77
CA TYR A 590 1.68 13.59 -1.10
C TYR A 590 2.12 14.66 -0.08
N HIS A 591 2.39 14.28 1.17
CA HIS A 591 2.77 15.21 2.24
C HIS A 591 4.27 15.27 2.53
N PHE A 592 5.05 14.29 2.08
CA PHE A 592 6.49 14.20 2.35
C PHE A 592 7.38 14.25 1.09
N GLU A 593 6.79 14.31 -0.10
CA GLU A 593 7.44 14.70 -1.37
C GLU A 593 6.96 16.09 -1.79
#